data_AF-A0A140PXQ9-F1
#
_entry.id   AF-A0A140PXQ9-F1
#
_cell.length_a   1.000
_cell.length_b   1.000
_cell.length_c   1.000
_cell.angle_alpha   90.00
_cell.angle_beta   90.00
_cell.angle_gamma   90.00
#
_symmetry.space_group_name_H-M   'P 1'
#
loop_
_entity.id
_entity.type
_entity.pdbx_description
1 polymer ?
#
loop_
_entity_poly.entity_id
_entity_poly.type
_entity_poly.pdbx_seq_one_letter_code
_entity_poly.pdbx_strand_id
1 'polypeptide(L)'
;MIVNHSFIISKRRKGTVMYVIGTIFMLFTIIAYDEWGIMIFWGILALGFFSYGFFSKEIASRAYRYIDLIEAGYTKLEDISSKMGITEDEVKENINDILNSGMLLGIYYDNNTKEIKEIVSKNNKQKTKEEVKGKKR
;
A
#
# COMPACT_ATOMS: atom_id res chain seq x y z
N MET A 1 0.86 -6.89 15.33
CA MET A 1 0.50 -6.17 14.08
C MET A 1 -0.43 -7.04 13.23
N ILE A 2 -1.45 -6.48 12.57
CA ILE A 2 -2.28 -7.22 11.61
C ILE A 2 -1.94 -6.74 10.19
N VAL A 3 -1.39 -7.64 9.37
CA VAL A 3 -1.10 -7.37 7.97
C VAL A 3 -2.28 -7.80 7.11
N ASN A 4 -2.83 -6.88 6.30
CA ASN A 4 -3.93 -7.20 5.38
C ASN A 4 -3.38 -7.73 4.03
N HIS A 5 -2.87 -8.97 4.03
CA HIS A 5 -2.28 -9.58 2.84
C HIS A 5 -3.25 -9.63 1.64
N SER A 6 -4.55 -9.85 1.88
CA SER A 6 -5.58 -9.80 0.83
C SER A 6 -5.66 -8.44 0.16
N PHE A 7 -5.51 -7.36 0.92
CA PHE A 7 -5.53 -6.00 0.40
C PHE A 7 -4.27 -5.68 -0.42
N ILE A 8 -3.09 -6.12 0.05
CA ILE A 8 -1.82 -5.95 -0.67
C ILE A 8 -1.86 -6.67 -2.04
N ILE A 9 -2.33 -7.93 -2.05
CA ILE A 9 -2.51 -8.71 -3.29
C ILE A 9 -3.52 -8.04 -4.23
N SER A 10 -4.64 -7.54 -3.67
CA SER A 10 -5.66 -6.80 -4.43
C SER A 10 -5.07 -5.55 -5.09
N LYS A 11 -4.25 -4.77 -4.38
CA LYS A 11 -3.63 -3.56 -4.91
C LYS A 11 -2.63 -3.87 -6.04
N ARG A 12 -1.86 -4.96 -5.92
CA ARG A 12 -0.97 -5.45 -6.98
C ARG A 12 -1.74 -5.91 -8.23
N ARG A 13 -2.89 -6.58 -8.04
CA ARG A 13 -3.81 -6.94 -9.14
C ARG A 13 -4.38 -5.70 -9.81
N LYS A 14 -4.88 -4.73 -9.03
CA LYS A 14 -5.38 -3.44 -9.55
C LYS A 14 -4.31 -2.71 -10.36
N GLY A 15 -3.07 -2.64 -9.87
CA GLY A 15 -1.96 -2.06 -10.62
C GLY A 15 -1.72 -2.76 -11.96
N THR A 16 -1.78 -4.11 -11.98
CA THR A 16 -1.66 -4.89 -13.22
C THR A 16 -2.81 -4.65 -14.20
N VAL A 17 -4.04 -4.54 -13.70
CA VAL A 17 -5.21 -4.18 -14.53
C VAL A 17 -5.04 -2.79 -15.14
N MET A 18 -4.50 -1.83 -14.39
CA MET A 18 -4.25 -0.48 -14.94
C MET A 18 -3.14 -0.47 -16.00
N TYR A 19 -2.13 -1.34 -15.92
CA TYR A 19 -1.19 -1.54 -17.03
C TYR A 19 -1.89 -2.07 -18.30
N VAL A 20 -2.84 -3.01 -18.16
CA VAL A 20 -3.60 -3.54 -19.31
C VAL A 20 -4.45 -2.44 -19.93
N ILE A 21 -5.16 -1.66 -19.12
CA ILE A 21 -5.98 -0.53 -19.56
C ILE A 21 -5.10 0.56 -20.22
N GLY A 22 -3.96 0.90 -19.63
CA GLY A 22 -2.99 1.83 -20.20
C GLY A 22 -2.46 1.37 -21.55
N THR A 23 -2.22 0.06 -21.71
CA THR A 23 -1.79 -0.52 -23.00
C THR A 23 -2.87 -0.41 -24.07
N ILE A 24 -4.15 -0.58 -23.71
CA ILE A 24 -5.28 -0.37 -24.64
C ILE A 24 -5.32 1.09 -25.09
N PHE A 25 -5.18 2.06 -24.19
CA PHE A 25 -5.14 3.47 -24.55
C PHE A 25 -3.91 3.84 -25.37
N MET A 26 -2.76 3.23 -25.11
CA MET A 26 -1.56 3.38 -25.93
C MET A 26 -1.80 2.89 -27.38
N LEU A 27 -2.53 1.79 -27.56
CA LEU A 27 -2.91 1.31 -28.90
C LEU A 27 -3.83 2.33 -29.61
N PHE A 28 -4.78 2.93 -28.90
CA PHE A 28 -5.61 4.01 -29.45
C PHE A 28 -4.78 5.24 -29.85
N THR A 29 -3.76 5.61 -29.07
CA THR A 29 -2.81 6.67 -29.43
C THR A 29 -2.10 6.37 -30.75
N ILE A 30 -1.65 5.13 -30.96
CA ILE A 30 -0.96 4.72 -32.19
C ILE A 30 -1.91 4.74 -33.39
N ILE A 31 -3.14 4.27 -33.22
CA ILE A 31 -4.16 4.26 -34.28
C ILE A 31 -4.57 5.69 -34.68
N ALA A 32 -4.62 6.62 -33.72
CA ALA A 32 -5.01 8.00 -33.94
C ALA A 32 -3.85 8.93 -34.37
N TYR A 33 -2.73 8.38 -34.87
CA TYR A 33 -1.53 9.14 -35.22
C TYR A 33 -1.79 10.33 -36.16
N ASP A 34 -2.73 10.19 -37.09
CA ASP A 34 -3.08 11.25 -38.06
C ASP A 34 -3.92 12.38 -37.44
N GLU A 35 -4.52 12.15 -36.27
CA GLU A 35 -5.39 13.09 -35.55
C GLU A 35 -4.71 13.57 -34.26
N TRP A 36 -3.82 14.57 -34.38
CA TRP A 36 -2.99 15.08 -33.30
C TRP A 36 -3.72 15.33 -31.96
N GLY A 37 -4.91 15.95 -31.99
CA GLY A 37 -5.67 16.23 -30.77
C GLY A 37 -6.17 14.96 -30.05
N ILE A 38 -6.58 13.96 -30.82
CA ILE A 38 -7.09 12.69 -30.31
C ILE A 38 -5.93 11.79 -29.87
N MET A 39 -4.82 11.82 -30.60
CA MET A 39 -3.56 11.17 -30.20
C MET A 39 -3.08 11.66 -28.83
N ILE A 40 -3.00 12.98 -28.62
CA ILE A 40 -2.55 13.57 -27.35
C ILE A 40 -3.50 13.19 -26.21
N PHE A 41 -4.82 13.25 -26.44
CA PHE A 41 -5.82 12.87 -25.45
C PHE A 41 -5.63 11.43 -24.96
N TRP A 42 -5.53 10.47 -25.88
CA TRP A 42 -5.29 9.06 -25.53
C TRP A 42 -3.91 8.84 -24.88
N GLY A 43 -2.89 9.58 -25.33
CA GLY A 43 -1.54 9.51 -24.77
C GLY A 43 -1.49 9.94 -23.31
N ILE A 44 -2.16 11.04 -22.95
CA ILE A 44 -2.26 11.51 -21.56
C ILE A 44 -3.00 10.48 -20.69
N LEU A 45 -4.10 9.90 -21.20
CA LEU A 45 -4.82 8.85 -20.49
C LEU A 45 -3.94 7.62 -20.25
N ALA A 46 -3.23 7.14 -21.28
CA ALA A 46 -2.31 6.01 -21.16
C ALA A 46 -1.24 6.27 -20.09
N LEU A 47 -0.60 7.44 -20.10
CA LEU A 47 0.39 7.84 -19.10
C LEU A 47 -0.18 7.87 -17.68
N GLY A 48 -1.41 8.37 -17.52
CA GLY A 48 -2.11 8.38 -16.23
C GLY A 48 -2.34 6.98 -15.66
N PHE A 49 -2.85 6.07 -16.50
CA PHE A 49 -3.06 4.67 -16.11
C PHE A 49 -1.76 3.94 -15.80
N PHE A 50 -0.72 4.14 -16.62
CA PHE A 50 0.60 3.56 -16.36
C PHE A 50 1.23 4.07 -15.06
N SER A 51 1.16 5.38 -14.80
CA SER A 51 1.67 5.98 -13.57
C SER A 51 0.95 5.44 -12.33
N TYR A 52 -0.38 5.36 -12.38
CA TYR A 52 -1.16 4.77 -11.27
C TYR A 52 -0.87 3.28 -11.07
N GLY A 53 -0.69 2.54 -12.16
CA GLY A 53 -0.30 1.13 -12.14
C GLY A 53 1.06 0.90 -11.48
N PHE A 54 2.03 1.75 -11.82
CA PHE A 54 3.38 1.76 -11.23
C PHE A 54 3.31 2.02 -9.73
N PHE A 55 2.69 3.13 -9.32
CA PHE A 55 2.58 3.53 -7.92
C PHE A 55 1.89 2.46 -7.06
N SER A 56 0.82 1.83 -7.58
CA SER A 56 0.10 0.76 -6.86
C SER A 56 0.95 -0.48 -6.62
N LYS A 57 1.79 -0.87 -7.60
CA LYS A 57 2.72 -2.00 -7.44
C LYS A 57 3.88 -1.63 -6.52
N GLU A 58 4.37 -0.41 -6.63
CA GLU A 58 5.52 0.06 -5.87
C GLU A 58 5.21 0.18 -4.38
N ILE A 59 4.08 0.80 -4.00
CA ILE A 59 3.65 0.84 -2.60
C ILE A 59 3.48 -0.56 -2.02
N ALA A 60 2.89 -1.50 -2.79
CA ALA A 60 2.72 -2.87 -2.32
C ALA A 60 4.08 -3.56 -2.06
N SER A 61 5.06 -3.34 -2.94
CA SER A 61 6.42 -3.88 -2.77
C SER A 61 7.14 -3.24 -1.58
N ARG A 62 7.06 -1.91 -1.45
CA ARG A 62 7.63 -1.18 -0.31
C ARG A 62 7.00 -1.68 0.99
N ALA A 63 5.67 -1.83 1.04
CA ALA A 63 4.96 -2.29 2.22
C ALA A 63 5.48 -3.62 2.77
N TYR A 64 5.74 -4.61 1.92
CA TYR A 64 6.34 -5.88 2.37
C TYR A 64 7.70 -5.67 3.05
N ARG A 65 8.55 -4.82 2.47
CA ARG A 65 9.88 -4.53 3.04
C ARG A 65 9.80 -3.86 4.41
N TYR A 66 8.83 -2.97 4.61
CA TYR A 66 8.56 -2.36 5.91
C TYR A 66 7.93 -3.35 6.90
N ILE A 67 7.02 -4.21 6.46
CA ILE A 67 6.44 -5.30 7.27
C ILE A 67 7.56 -6.20 7.81
N ASP A 68 8.47 -6.65 6.95
CA ASP A 68 9.58 -7.54 7.33
C ASP A 68 10.49 -6.89 8.39
N LEU A 69 10.77 -5.59 8.26
CA LEU A 69 11.57 -4.86 9.25
C LEU A 69 10.84 -4.69 10.59
N ILE A 70 9.54 -4.38 10.56
CA ILE A 70 8.73 -4.25 11.78
C ILE A 70 8.62 -5.60 12.48
N GLU A 71 8.42 -6.70 11.74
CA GLU A 71 8.38 -8.06 12.30
C GLU A 71 9.74 -8.49 12.87
N ALA A 72 10.85 -8.04 12.29
CA ALA A 72 12.19 -8.24 12.82
C ALA A 72 12.51 -7.37 14.07
N GLY A 73 11.57 -6.52 14.51
CA GLY A 73 11.70 -5.70 15.72
C GLY A 73 12.27 -4.30 15.49
N TYR A 74 12.49 -3.88 14.23
CA TYR A 74 12.89 -2.52 13.92
C TYR A 74 11.68 -1.59 13.97
N THR A 75 11.51 -0.87 15.07
CA THR A 75 10.38 0.05 15.30
C THR A 75 10.77 1.52 15.21
N LYS A 76 12.04 1.88 15.34
CA LYS A 76 12.54 3.26 15.22
C LYS A 76 12.83 3.62 13.77
N LEU A 77 12.49 4.86 13.39
CA LEU A 77 12.79 5.34 12.04
C LEU A 77 14.28 5.36 11.73
N GLU A 78 15.13 5.67 12.71
CA GLU A 78 16.58 5.71 12.56
C GLU A 78 17.16 4.32 12.22
N ASP A 79 16.65 3.27 12.88
CA ASP A 79 17.08 1.91 12.59
C ASP A 79 16.62 1.46 11.20
N ILE A 80 15.38 1.81 10.84
CA ILE A 80 14.81 1.51 9.52
C ILE A 80 15.54 2.29 8.42
N SER A 81 15.86 3.57 8.65
CA SER A 81 16.55 4.45 7.70
C SER A 81 17.95 3.93 7.41
N SER A 82 18.70 3.57 8.47
CA SER A 82 20.02 2.94 8.39
C SER A 82 19.98 1.61 7.63
N LYS A 83 18.98 0.75 7.92
CA LYS A 83 18.86 -0.56 7.27
C LYS A 83 18.46 -0.46 5.80
N MET A 84 17.65 0.54 5.45
CA MET A 84 17.14 0.74 4.10
C MET A 84 18.03 1.66 3.25
N GLY A 85 19.00 2.36 3.84
CA GLY A 85 19.89 3.30 3.15
C GLY A 85 19.17 4.56 2.64
N ILE A 86 18.13 4.99 3.35
CA ILE A 86 17.27 6.15 3.00
C ILE A 86 17.18 7.11 4.18
N THR A 87 16.63 8.31 3.97
CA THR A 87 16.50 9.31 5.05
C THR A 87 15.34 8.98 6.00
N GLU A 88 15.38 9.48 7.23
CA GLU A 88 14.25 9.35 8.17
C GLU A 88 12.97 9.98 7.62
N ASP A 89 13.08 11.09 6.87
CA ASP A 89 11.93 11.76 6.27
C ASP A 89 11.27 10.90 5.19
N GLU A 90 12.07 10.24 4.33
CA GLU A 90 11.57 9.27 3.36
C GLU A 90 10.93 8.05 4.03
N VAL A 91 11.51 7.58 5.14
CA VAL A 91 10.92 6.50 5.95
C VAL A 91 9.55 6.91 6.49
N LYS A 92 9.44 8.13 7.02
CA LYS A 92 8.19 8.68 7.55
C LYS A 92 7.11 8.78 6.47
N GLU A 93 7.46 9.32 5.31
CA GLU A 93 6.53 9.44 4.17
C GLU A 93 6.04 8.05 3.73
N ASN A 94 6.95 7.11 3.51
CA ASN A 94 6.61 5.75 3.10
C ASN A 94 5.72 5.03 4.12
N ILE A 95 6.02 5.14 5.42
CA ILE A 95 5.17 4.55 6.47
C ILE A 95 3.78 5.17 6.46
N ASN A 96 3.70 6.49 6.32
CA ASN A 96 2.42 7.19 6.29
C ASN A 96 1.57 6.77 5.09
N ASP A 97 2.19 6.58 3.92
CA ASP A 97 1.52 6.06 2.72
C ASP A 97 1.01 4.63 2.91
N ILE A 98 1.81 3.77 3.56
CA ILE A 98 1.42 2.39 3.86
C ILE A 98 0.26 2.37 4.85
N LEU A 99 0.29 3.18 5.91
CA LEU A 99 -0.77 3.32 6.91
C LEU A 99 -2.06 3.87 6.29
N ASN A 100 -1.98 4.98 5.55
CA ASN A 100 -3.12 5.59 4.86
C ASN A 100 -3.73 4.67 3.82
N SER A 101 -2.94 3.76 3.25
CA SER A 101 -3.47 2.77 2.33
C SER A 101 -4.24 1.63 3.00
N GLY A 102 -4.18 1.49 4.34
CA GLY A 102 -4.85 0.41 5.07
C GLY A 102 -4.20 -0.96 4.92
N MET A 103 -2.95 -1.02 4.42
CA MET A 103 -2.18 -2.27 4.30
C MET A 103 -1.74 -2.83 5.65
N LEU A 104 -1.41 -1.92 6.58
CA LEU A 104 -1.03 -2.22 7.95
C LEU A 104 -2.14 -1.72 8.89
N LEU A 105 -2.65 -2.63 9.72
CA LEU A 105 -3.69 -2.32 10.70
C LEU A 105 -3.18 -2.54 12.13
N GLY A 106 -3.68 -1.71 13.04
CA GLY A 106 -3.35 -1.83 14.46
C GLY A 106 -1.95 -1.32 14.80
N ILE A 107 -1.32 -0.51 13.94
CA ILE A 107 -0.08 0.21 14.25
C ILE A 107 -0.26 1.69 13.93
N TYR A 108 0.44 2.56 14.63
CA TYR A 108 0.46 3.99 14.36
C TYR A 108 1.89 4.53 14.48
N TYR A 109 2.13 5.64 13.79
CA TYR A 109 3.38 6.36 13.89
C TYR A 109 3.31 7.39 15.02
N ASP A 110 4.19 7.28 16.02
CA ASP A 110 4.31 8.23 17.12
C ASP A 110 5.34 9.31 16.78
N ASN A 111 4.85 10.50 16.40
CA ASN A 111 5.68 11.65 16.05
C ASN A 111 6.63 12.11 17.16
N ASN A 112 6.31 11.87 18.44
CA ASN A 112 7.13 12.32 19.56
C ASN A 112 8.33 11.41 19.80
N THR A 113 8.14 10.10 19.58
CA THR A 113 9.17 9.08 19.81
C THR A 113 9.86 8.61 18.53
N LYS A 114 9.38 9.05 17.36
CA LYS A 114 9.84 8.58 16.05
C LYS A 114 9.81 7.05 15.95
N GLU A 115 8.76 6.44 16.49
CA GLU A 115 8.60 4.98 16.59
C GLU A 115 7.26 4.53 16.02
N ILE A 116 7.26 3.35 15.40
CA ILE A 116 6.06 2.62 15.02
C ILE A 116 5.59 1.85 16.25
N LYS A 117 4.42 2.19 16.77
CA LYS A 117 3.83 1.56 17.95
C LYS A 117 2.60 0.73 17.56
N GLU A 118 2.47 -0.44 18.17
CA GLU A 118 1.27 -1.26 18.03
C GLU A 118 0.16 -0.67 18.91
N ILE A 119 -1.02 -0.51 18.34
CA ILE A 119 -2.25 -0.24 19.09
C ILE A 119 -2.49 -1.50 19.90
N VAL A 120 -2.13 -1.47 21.18
CA VAL A 120 -2.32 -2.59 22.11
C VAL A 120 -3.82 -2.91 22.17
N SER A 121 -4.27 -3.85 21.34
CA SER A 121 -5.60 -4.43 21.45
C SER A 121 -5.58 -5.43 22.60
N LYS A 122 -5.45 -4.92 23.84
CA LYS A 122 -5.91 -5.69 24.99
C LYS A 122 -7.44 -5.74 24.90
N ASN A 123 -7.94 -6.96 24.73
CA ASN A 123 -9.35 -7.37 24.74
C ASN A 123 -10.19 -7.10 23.49
N ASN A 124 -10.12 -8.01 22.51
CA ASN A 124 -11.37 -8.49 21.90
C ASN A 124 -11.38 -9.97 21.46
N LYS A 125 -10.31 -10.73 21.68
CA LYS A 125 -10.29 -12.19 21.43
C LYS A 125 -11.07 -13.02 22.46
N GLN A 126 -11.56 -12.43 23.55
CA GLN A 126 -12.25 -13.18 24.63
C GLN A 126 -13.78 -13.08 24.58
N LYS A 127 -14.38 -12.14 23.84
CA LYS A 127 -15.86 -12.05 23.74
C LYS A 127 -16.49 -13.01 22.72
N THR A 128 -15.76 -13.46 21.71
CA THR A 128 -16.34 -14.32 20.66
C THR A 128 -16.54 -15.78 21.09
N LYS A 129 -16.00 -16.21 22.24
CA LYS A 129 -16.23 -17.58 22.77
C LYS A 129 -17.41 -17.72 23.72
N GLU A 130 -17.93 -16.62 24.28
CA GLU A 130 -19.09 -16.69 25.19
C GLU A 130 -20.44 -16.49 24.49
N GLU A 131 -20.51 -15.74 23.38
CA GLU A 131 -21.79 -15.52 22.68
C GLU A 131 -22.31 -16.73 21.88
N VAL A 132 -21.44 -17.71 21.54
CA VAL A 132 -21.87 -18.91 20.79
C VAL A 132 -22.50 -19.99 21.70
N LYS A 133 -22.35 -19.90 23.03
CA LYS A 133 -23.01 -20.84 23.96
C LYS A 133 -24.42 -20.40 24.40
N GLY A 134 -24.84 -19.17 24.09
CA GLY A 134 -26.13 -18.62 24.54
C GLY A 134 -27.32 -18.81 23.60
N LYS A 135 -27.13 -19.28 22.36
CA LYS A 135 -28.19 -19.35 21.34
C LYS A 135 -28.42 -20.77 20.80
N LYS A 136 -28.74 -21.68 21.71
CA LYS A 136 -29.47 -22.92 21.42
C LYS A 136 -30.44 -23.20 22.57
N ARG A 137 -31.60 -22.55 22.53
CA ARG A 137 -32.88 -23.06 23.01
C ARG A 137 -33.97 -22.49 22.13
#